data_AF-A0A3B9I4V5-F1
#
_entry.id   AF-A0A3B9I4V5-F1
#
_cell.length_a   1.000
_cell.length_b   1.000
_cell.length_c   1.000
_cell.angle_alpha   90.00
_cell.angle_beta   90.00
_cell.angle_gamma   90.00
#
_symmetry.space_group_name_H-M   'P 1'
#
loop_
_entity.id
_entity.type
_entity.pdbx_description
1 polymer ?
#
loop_
_entity_poly.entity_id
_entity_poly.type
_entity_poly.pdbx_seq_one_letter_code
_entity_poly.pdbx_strand_id
1 'polypeptide(L)'
;NRLSKNGIFIKGITFYVKTFFKLVLIILTFLLLLKIMKIDLSSLTDAIISDAYEIRNKGLVFTSFFVVLFGPLIEELGFRFALSFKRVHIFISVSVLSFMFLSLWLGRGFFADILFKALISLLIGSSTLLVNQKRYDIVQQKYGLQIIWLTIMLFGFSHIVNYKLRISCKYL
;
A
#
# COMPACT_ATOMS: atom_id res chain seq x y z
N ASN A 1 5.14 25.32 -21.80
CA ASN A 1 4.08 25.52 -20.79
C ASN A 1 4.49 24.99 -19.42
N ARG A 2 5.13 25.82 -18.57
CA ARG A 2 5.33 25.51 -17.15
C ARG A 2 3.99 25.66 -16.44
N LEU A 3 3.43 24.56 -15.95
CA LEU A 3 2.22 24.58 -15.12
C LEU A 3 2.55 25.24 -13.77
N SER A 4 1.70 26.17 -13.32
CA SER A 4 1.78 26.74 -11.99
C SER A 4 1.62 25.64 -10.92
N LYS A 5 2.19 25.82 -9.72
CA LYS A 5 2.07 24.86 -8.61
C LYS A 5 0.61 24.43 -8.37
N ASN A 6 -0.34 25.36 -8.49
CA ASN A 6 -1.77 25.08 -8.36
C ASN A 6 -2.30 24.23 -9.53
N GLY A 7 -1.83 24.43 -10.75
CA GLY A 7 -2.18 23.63 -11.92
C GLY A 7 -1.66 22.19 -11.86
N ILE A 8 -0.50 21.97 -11.22
CA ILE A 8 0.02 20.62 -10.96
C ILE A 8 -0.87 19.90 -9.94
N PHE A 9 -1.27 20.60 -8.88
CA PHE A 9 -2.13 20.04 -7.83
C PHE A 9 -3.52 19.66 -8.35
N ILE A 10 -4.16 20.54 -9.12
CA ILE A 10 -5.48 20.28 -9.73
C ILE A 10 -5.40 19.13 -10.73
N LYS A 11 -4.35 19.07 -11.56
CA LYS A 11 -4.17 17.94 -12.49
C LYS A 11 -3.94 16.62 -11.75
N GLY A 12 -3.21 16.64 -10.64
CA GLY A 12 -3.02 15.50 -9.76
C GLY A 12 -4.35 14.98 -9.21
N ILE A 13 -5.17 15.86 -8.62
CA ILE A 13 -6.51 15.51 -8.11
C ILE A 13 -7.39 14.97 -9.23
N THR A 14 -7.40 15.64 -10.39
CA THR A 14 -8.25 15.24 -11.53
C THR A 14 -7.82 13.87 -12.09
N PHE A 15 -6.52 13.61 -12.16
CA PHE A 15 -5.99 12.30 -12.54
C PHE A 15 -6.41 11.23 -11.53
N TYR A 16 -6.33 11.55 -10.24
CA TYR A 16 -6.71 10.64 -9.16
C TYR A 16 -8.19 10.26 -9.22
N VAL A 17 -9.08 11.25 -9.34
CA VAL A 17 -10.53 11.05 -9.48
C VAL A 17 -10.85 10.20 -10.72
N LYS A 18 -10.25 10.53 -11.88
CA LYS A 18 -10.46 9.74 -13.11
C LYS A 18 -9.97 8.30 -12.98
N THR A 19 -8.86 8.09 -12.29
CA THR A 19 -8.29 6.75 -12.08
C THR A 19 -9.14 5.94 -11.11
N PHE A 20 -9.65 6.56 -10.06
CA PHE A 20 -10.60 5.95 -9.11
C PHE A 20 -11.88 5.48 -9.82
N PHE A 21 -12.50 6.33 -10.64
CA PHE A 21 -13.68 5.95 -11.42
C PHE A 21 -13.41 4.77 -12.37
N LYS A 22 -12.25 4.74 -13.04
CA LYS A 22 -11.85 3.61 -13.88
C LYS A 22 -11.68 2.32 -13.07
N LEU A 23 -11.04 2.41 -11.90
CA LEU A 23 -10.83 1.25 -11.02
C LEU A 23 -12.16 0.67 -10.55
N VAL A 24 -13.10 1.51 -10.12
CA VAL A 24 -14.45 1.09 -9.72
C VAL A 24 -15.16 0.38 -10.88
N LEU A 25 -15.05 0.92 -12.10
CA LEU A 25 -15.64 0.31 -13.29
C LEU A 25 -15.04 -1.07 -13.60
N ILE A 26 -13.72 -1.22 -13.47
CA ILE A 26 -13.02 -2.49 -13.66
C ILE A 26 -13.46 -3.51 -12.61
N ILE A 27 -13.54 -3.13 -11.34
CA ILE A 27 -13.99 -4.01 -10.25
C ILE A 27 -15.43 -4.47 -10.49
N LEU A 28 -16.34 -3.56 -10.86
CA LEU A 28 -17.73 -3.90 -11.17
C LEU A 28 -17.83 -4.87 -12.36
N THR A 29 -17.03 -4.64 -13.40
CA THR A 29 -16.98 -5.52 -14.58
C THR A 29 -16.46 -6.91 -14.21
N PHE A 30 -15.44 -6.97 -13.37
CA PHE A 30 -14.87 -8.23 -12.88
C PHE A 30 -15.87 -9.01 -12.00
N LEU A 31 -16.58 -8.33 -11.09
CA LEU A 31 -17.64 -8.95 -10.28
C LEU A 31 -18.80 -9.47 -11.14
N LEU A 32 -19.16 -8.75 -12.20
CA LEU A 32 -20.16 -9.19 -13.18
C LEU A 32 -19.71 -10.47 -13.90
N LEU A 33 -18.45 -10.53 -14.34
CA LEU A 33 -17.86 -11.71 -14.99
C LEU A 33 -17.85 -12.92 -14.05
N LEU A 34 -17.44 -12.75 -12.79
CA LEU A 34 -17.46 -13.83 -11.79
C LEU A 34 -18.87 -14.36 -11.53
N LYS A 35 -19.87 -13.47 -11.51
CA LYS A 35 -21.28 -13.83 -11.38
C LYS A 35 -21.79 -14.62 -12.59
N ILE A 36 -21.40 -14.23 -13.81
CA ILE A 36 -21.71 -14.97 -15.04
C ILE A 36 -21.07 -16.37 -15.00
N MET A 37 -19.87 -16.50 -14.46
CA MET A 37 -19.15 -17.77 -14.31
C MET A 37 -19.71 -18.67 -13.18
N LYS A 38 -20.79 -18.26 -12.50
CA LYS A 38 -21.39 -18.97 -11.35
C LYS A 38 -20.40 -19.33 -10.24
N ILE A 39 -19.35 -18.53 -10.09
CA ILE A 39 -18.41 -18.67 -8.97
C ILE A 39 -19.12 -18.17 -7.70
N ASP A 40 -19.10 -18.97 -6.64
CA ASP A 40 -19.75 -18.64 -5.38
C ASP A 40 -19.09 -17.41 -4.74
N LEU A 41 -19.77 -16.28 -4.88
CA LEU A 41 -19.34 -14.96 -4.41
C LEU A 41 -19.74 -14.71 -2.95
N SER A 42 -20.39 -15.66 -2.27
CA SER A 42 -20.84 -15.54 -0.87
C SER A 42 -19.69 -15.13 0.05
N SER A 43 -18.54 -15.79 -0.06
CA SER A 43 -17.33 -15.47 0.73
C SER A 43 -16.78 -14.06 0.47
N LEU A 44 -16.86 -13.54 -0.76
CA LEU A 44 -16.42 -12.19 -1.11
C LEU A 44 -17.42 -11.13 -0.63
N THR A 45 -18.71 -11.46 -0.72
CA THR A 45 -19.81 -10.61 -0.27
C THR A 45 -19.83 -10.49 1.25
N ASP A 46 -19.57 -11.59 1.97
CA ASP A 46 -19.44 -11.62 3.43
C ASP A 46 -18.19 -10.89 3.93
N ALA A 47 -17.11 -10.87 3.14
CA ALA A 47 -15.94 -10.04 3.41
C ALA A 47 -16.28 -8.55 3.23
N ILE A 48 -16.99 -8.18 2.17
CA ILE A 48 -17.46 -6.81 1.92
C ILE A 48 -18.48 -6.36 3.00
N ILE A 49 -19.37 -7.23 3.45
CA ILE A 49 -20.34 -6.94 4.53
C ILE A 49 -19.63 -6.84 5.89
N SER A 50 -18.60 -7.65 6.13
CA SER A 50 -17.73 -7.53 7.30
C SER A 50 -16.89 -6.25 7.28
N ASP A 51 -16.45 -5.81 6.09
CA ASP A 51 -15.90 -4.46 5.86
C ASP A 51 -16.94 -3.40 6.16
N ALA A 52 -18.17 -3.55 5.66
CA ALA A 52 -19.26 -2.61 5.90
C ALA A 52 -19.62 -2.48 7.39
N TYR A 53 -19.51 -3.54 8.19
CA TYR A 53 -19.75 -3.50 9.63
C TYR A 53 -18.63 -2.77 10.40
N GLU A 54 -17.37 -2.96 10.02
CA GLU A 54 -16.24 -2.19 10.58
C GLU A 54 -16.25 -0.73 10.11
N ILE A 55 -16.64 -0.48 8.86
CA ILE A 55 -16.91 0.84 8.28
C ILE A 55 -18.04 1.55 9.05
N ARG A 56 -19.07 0.81 9.46
CA ARG A 56 -20.18 1.32 10.28
C ARG A 56 -19.73 1.68 11.70
N ASN A 57 -18.79 0.92 12.29
CA ASN A 57 -18.27 1.18 13.64
C ASN A 57 -17.19 2.28 13.70
N LYS A 58 -16.36 2.45 12.66
CA LYS A 58 -15.31 3.49 12.60
C LYS A 58 -15.74 4.76 11.85
N GLY A 59 -16.88 4.71 11.15
CA GLY A 59 -17.45 5.78 10.35
C GLY A 59 -17.00 5.75 8.89
N LEU A 60 -17.95 5.96 7.97
CA LEU A 60 -17.74 5.86 6.52
C LEU A 60 -16.65 6.82 6.00
N VAL A 61 -16.52 7.98 6.64
CA VAL A 61 -15.48 8.98 6.38
C VAL A 61 -14.08 8.48 6.77
N PHE A 62 -13.96 7.83 7.94
CA PHE A 62 -12.68 7.32 8.43
C PHE A 62 -12.15 6.20 7.54
N THR A 63 -13.01 5.26 7.15
CA THR A 63 -12.59 4.17 6.26
C THR A 63 -12.33 4.65 4.83
N SER A 64 -13.12 5.60 4.34
CA SER A 64 -12.88 6.21 3.03
C SER A 64 -11.54 6.96 3.01
N PHE A 65 -11.20 7.69 4.08
CA PHE A 65 -9.89 8.32 4.23
C PHE A 65 -8.76 7.28 4.23
N PHE A 66 -8.93 6.16 4.93
CA PHE A 66 -7.91 5.12 5.00
C PHE A 66 -7.70 4.41 3.65
N VAL A 67 -8.77 4.08 2.94
CA VAL A 67 -8.70 3.36 1.66
C VAL A 67 -8.25 4.27 0.52
N VAL A 68 -8.74 5.51 0.47
CA VAL A 68 -8.46 6.44 -0.64
C VAL A 68 -7.13 7.15 -0.45
N LEU A 69 -6.71 7.40 0.79
CA LEU A 69 -5.50 8.16 1.07
C LEU A 69 -4.39 7.28 1.63
N PHE A 70 -4.67 6.57 2.72
CA PHE A 70 -3.61 5.88 3.48
C PHE A 70 -3.04 4.67 2.74
N GLY A 71 -3.89 3.84 2.13
CA GLY A 71 -3.46 2.71 1.30
C GLY A 71 -2.55 3.13 0.14
N PRO A 72 -3.00 4.06 -0.73
CA PRO A 72 -2.20 4.56 -1.84
C PRO A 72 -0.94 5.32 -1.40
N LEU A 73 -0.98 6.02 -0.26
CA LEU A 73 0.20 6.65 0.32
C LEU A 73 1.24 5.61 0.74
N ILE A 74 0.84 4.53 1.41
CA ILE A 74 1.73 3.42 1.76
C ILE A 74 2.26 2.72 0.51
N GLU A 75 1.42 2.53 -0.52
CA GLU A 75 1.86 1.98 -1.80
C GLU A 75 2.97 2.84 -2.43
N GLU A 76 2.75 4.16 -2.51
CA GLU A 76 3.68 5.09 -3.13
C GLU A 76 5.00 5.17 -2.33
N LEU A 77 4.91 5.37 -1.01
CA LEU A 77 6.09 5.52 -0.15
C LEU A 77 6.84 4.21 0.05
N GLY A 78 6.13 3.10 0.24
CA GLY A 78 6.71 1.79 0.54
C GLY A 78 7.23 1.06 -0.69
N PHE A 79 6.50 1.07 -1.81
CA PHE A 79 6.80 0.20 -2.95
C PHE A 79 7.30 0.99 -4.17
N ARG A 80 6.64 2.07 -4.57
CA ARG A 80 7.04 2.83 -5.77
C ARG A 80 8.33 3.62 -5.58
N PHE A 81 8.53 4.18 -4.39
CA PHE A 81 9.78 4.87 -4.07
C PHE A 81 10.99 3.92 -4.09
N ALA A 82 10.81 2.65 -3.70
CA ALA A 82 11.83 1.61 -3.83
C ALA A 82 12.29 1.43 -5.29
N LEU A 83 11.36 1.52 -6.25
CA LEU A 83 11.63 1.32 -7.68
C LEU A 83 12.30 2.52 -8.36
N SER A 84 12.40 3.66 -7.68
CA SER A 84 13.03 4.85 -8.25
C SER A 84 14.55 4.86 -8.12
N PHE A 85 15.13 3.96 -7.29
CA PHE A 85 16.57 3.83 -7.02
C PHE A 85 17.29 5.13 -6.56
N LYS A 86 16.56 6.19 -6.24
CA LYS A 86 17.11 7.41 -5.64
C LYS A 86 17.35 7.17 -4.16
N ARG A 87 18.54 7.49 -3.67
CA ARG A 87 18.95 7.28 -2.26
C ARG A 87 17.91 7.74 -1.23
N VAL A 88 17.33 8.93 -1.40
CA VAL A 88 16.28 9.45 -0.49
C VAL A 88 14.98 8.65 -0.58
N HIS A 89 14.61 8.19 -1.77
CA HIS A 89 13.40 7.40 -1.97
C HIS A 89 13.56 5.97 -1.41
N ILE A 90 14.74 5.37 -1.58
CA ILE A 90 15.09 4.09 -0.94
C ILE A 90 15.02 4.20 0.57
N PHE A 91 15.56 5.27 1.15
CA PHE A 91 15.46 5.55 2.59
C PHE A 91 14.00 5.57 3.06
N ILE A 92 13.13 6.35 2.40
CA ILE A 92 11.70 6.43 2.75
C ILE A 92 11.04 5.07 2.64
N SER A 93 11.25 4.37 1.53
CA SER A 93 10.65 3.06 1.25
C SER A 93 11.07 2.01 2.29
N VAL A 94 12.36 1.90 2.58
CA VAL A 94 12.87 0.94 3.57
C VAL A 94 12.35 1.27 4.96
N SER A 95 12.25 2.55 5.34
CA SER A 95 11.63 2.94 6.61
C SER A 95 10.15 2.53 6.68
N VAL A 96 9.35 2.80 5.65
CA VAL A 96 7.94 2.43 5.64
C VAL A 96 7.75 0.91 5.67
N LEU A 97 8.49 0.17 4.84
CA LEU A 97 8.42 -1.30 4.81
C LEU A 97 8.88 -1.93 6.13
N SER A 98 9.91 -1.38 6.78
CA SER A 98 10.36 -1.84 8.10
C SER A 98 9.29 -1.60 9.17
N PHE A 99 8.59 -0.46 9.11
CA PHE A 99 7.48 -0.17 10.03
C PHE A 99 6.33 -1.15 9.87
N MET A 100 5.97 -1.45 8.62
CA MET A 100 4.95 -2.44 8.30
C MET A 100 5.36 -3.83 8.81
N PHE A 101 6.60 -4.24 8.53
CA PHE A 101 7.13 -5.52 8.98
C PHE A 101 7.15 -5.64 10.51
N LEU A 102 7.60 -4.63 11.24
CA LEU A 102 7.56 -4.61 12.71
C LEU A 102 6.14 -4.69 13.26
N SER A 103 5.19 -4.02 12.60
CA SER A 103 3.78 -4.06 12.99
C SER A 103 3.17 -5.46 12.83
N LEU A 104 3.60 -6.20 11.80
CA LEU A 104 3.23 -7.60 11.61
C LEU A 104 3.95 -8.52 12.60
N TRP A 105 5.25 -8.34 12.77
CA TRP A 105 6.11 -9.18 13.61
C TRP A 105 5.70 -9.15 15.09
N LEU A 106 5.39 -7.96 15.61
CA LEU A 106 5.00 -7.81 17.01
C LEU A 106 3.57 -8.30 17.28
N GLY A 107 2.71 -8.42 16.26
CA GLY A 107 1.34 -8.90 16.40
C GLY A 107 0.39 -8.01 17.21
N ARG A 108 0.86 -6.85 17.71
CA ARG A 108 0.09 -5.92 18.56
C ARG A 108 -0.72 -4.87 17.78
N GLY A 109 -0.77 -5.00 16.45
CA GLY A 109 -1.47 -4.09 15.56
C GLY A 109 -0.62 -2.91 15.07
N PHE A 110 -1.13 -2.22 14.04
CA PHE A 110 -0.39 -1.20 13.30
C PHE A 110 -0.08 0.05 14.14
N PHE A 111 -0.99 0.47 15.03
CA PHE A 111 -0.88 1.71 15.81
C PHE A 111 -0.33 1.53 17.23
N ALA A 112 -0.25 0.31 17.76
CA ALA A 112 0.41 0.07 19.05
C ALA A 112 1.90 0.42 18.95
N ASP A 113 2.54 0.87 20.04
CA ASP A 113 3.99 1.09 20.12
C ASP A 113 4.57 1.94 18.97
N ILE A 114 3.80 2.91 18.48
CA ILE A 114 4.10 3.66 17.25
C ILE A 114 5.47 4.34 17.28
N LEU A 115 5.84 4.95 18.41
CA LEU A 115 7.10 5.65 18.58
C LEU A 115 8.29 4.68 18.50
N PHE A 116 8.20 3.53 19.19
CA PHE A 116 9.23 2.51 19.16
C PHE A 116 9.42 1.94 17.75
N LYS A 117 8.33 1.56 17.07
CA LYS A 117 8.39 1.06 15.70
C LYS A 117 8.92 2.11 14.73
N ALA A 118 8.50 3.37 14.87
CA ALA A 118 8.97 4.46 14.02
C ALA A 118 10.48 4.70 14.20
N LEU A 119 10.98 4.73 15.44
CA LEU A 119 12.40 4.90 15.73
C LEU A 119 13.25 3.79 15.10
N ILE A 120 12.88 2.51 15.30
CA ILE A 120 13.62 1.39 14.70
C ILE A 120 13.55 1.47 13.17
N SER A 121 12.40 1.77 12.61
CA SER A 121 12.22 1.86 11.16
C SER A 121 13.02 3.00 10.52
N LEU A 122 13.14 4.13 11.21
CA LEU A 122 14.01 5.23 10.80
C LEU A 122 15.48 4.86 10.92
N LEU A 123 15.90 4.11 11.95
CA LEU A 123 17.26 3.61 12.08
C LEU A 123 17.62 2.65 10.93
N ILE A 124 16.75 1.68 10.64
CA ILE A 124 16.93 0.75 9.52
C ILE A 124 16.99 1.51 8.20
N GLY A 125 16.05 2.43 7.94
CA GLY A 125 16.08 3.26 6.75
C GLY A 125 17.36 4.10 6.65
N SER A 126 17.79 4.72 7.75
CA SER A 126 19.00 5.57 7.78
C SER A 126 20.26 4.80 7.41
N SER A 127 20.33 3.50 7.68
CA SER A 127 21.44 2.65 7.23
C SER A 127 21.60 2.65 5.71
N THR A 128 20.49 2.77 4.96
CA THR A 128 20.50 2.83 3.50
C THR A 128 21.12 4.14 2.99
N LEU A 129 21.03 5.22 3.77
CA LEU A 129 21.70 6.46 3.43
C LEU A 129 23.22 6.28 3.46
N LEU A 130 23.80 5.30 4.15
CA LEU A 130 25.25 5.08 4.11
C LEU A 130 25.74 4.59 2.72
N VAL A 131 24.82 4.14 1.87
CA VAL A 131 25.12 3.67 0.51
C VAL A 131 25.14 4.84 -0.47
N ASN A 132 26.21 4.94 -1.26
CA ASN A 132 26.37 5.98 -2.27
C ASN A 132 25.43 5.74 -3.48
N GLN A 133 24.96 6.81 -4.13
CA GLN A 133 24.05 6.75 -5.29
C GLN A 133 24.60 5.85 -6.41
N LYS A 134 25.91 5.93 -6.69
CA LYS A 134 26.56 5.07 -7.70
C LYS A 134 26.31 3.57 -7.49
N ARG A 135 26.21 3.11 -6.24
CA ARG A 135 25.92 1.70 -5.94
C ARG A 135 24.47 1.35 -6.26
N TYR A 136 23.53 2.26 -5.99
CA TYR A 136 22.13 2.08 -6.39
C TYR A 136 21.97 2.02 -7.91
N ASP A 137 22.70 2.87 -8.64
CA ASP A 137 22.66 2.87 -10.10
C ASP A 137 23.18 1.53 -10.68
N ILE A 138 24.26 0.99 -10.12
CA ILE A 138 24.79 -0.35 -10.50
C ILE A 138 23.77 -1.44 -10.18
N VAL A 139 23.14 -1.40 -9.01
CA VAL A 139 22.11 -2.37 -8.61
C VAL A 139 20.89 -2.28 -9.53
N GLN A 140 20.46 -1.08 -9.91
CA GLN A 140 19.38 -0.88 -10.86
C GLN A 140 19.70 -1.50 -12.23
N GLN A 141 20.91 -1.26 -12.75
CA GLN A 141 21.33 -1.82 -14.03
C GLN A 141 21.43 -3.35 -14.01
N LYS A 142 21.93 -3.92 -12.91
CA LYS A 142 22.18 -5.37 -12.79
C LYS A 142 20.95 -6.17 -12.36
N TYR A 143 20.10 -5.61 -11.50
CA TYR A 143 19.03 -6.33 -10.79
C TYR A 143 17.66 -5.64 -10.88
N GLY A 144 17.50 -4.59 -11.68
CA GLY A 144 16.28 -3.78 -11.71
C GLY A 144 15.02 -4.61 -11.99
N LEU A 145 15.08 -5.55 -12.93
CA LEU A 145 13.93 -6.41 -13.26
C LEU A 145 13.56 -7.33 -12.09
N GLN A 146 14.54 -7.96 -11.45
CA GLN A 146 14.34 -8.83 -10.30
C GLN A 146 13.75 -8.06 -9.12
N ILE A 147 14.19 -6.82 -8.91
CA ILE A 147 13.67 -5.94 -7.86
C ILE A 147 12.22 -5.56 -8.16
N ILE A 148 11.86 -5.26 -9.42
CA ILE A 148 10.47 -5.00 -9.80
C ILE A 148 9.58 -6.21 -9.47
N TRP A 149 9.97 -7.41 -9.87
CA TRP A 149 9.22 -8.63 -9.56
C TRP A 149 9.08 -8.86 -8.06
N LEU A 150 10.15 -8.66 -7.31
CA LEU A 150 10.14 -8.77 -5.86
C LEU A 150 9.19 -7.75 -5.23
N THR A 151 9.22 -6.49 -5.67
CA THR A 151 8.32 -5.44 -5.17
C THR A 151 6.85 -5.75 -5.49
N ILE A 152 6.55 -6.27 -6.68
CA ILE A 152 5.18 -6.70 -7.06
C ILE A 152 4.72 -7.85 -6.15
N MET A 153 5.57 -8.85 -5.90
CA MET A 153 5.23 -9.96 -5.02
C MET A 153 5.03 -9.49 -3.57
N LEU A 154 5.95 -8.68 -3.03
CA LEU A 154 5.82 -8.12 -1.68
C LEU A 154 4.55 -7.29 -1.51
N PHE A 155 4.20 -6.50 -2.53
CA PHE A 155 2.96 -5.75 -2.55
C PHE A 155 1.74 -6.68 -2.49
N GLY A 156 1.69 -7.71 -3.34
CA GLY A 156 0.63 -8.73 -3.30
C GLY A 156 0.53 -9.44 -1.95
N PHE A 157 1.66 -9.85 -1.37
CA PHE A 157 1.71 -10.50 -0.05
C PHE A 157 1.18 -9.58 1.06
N SER A 158 1.48 -8.28 1.01
CA SER A 158 1.01 -7.33 2.02
C SER A 158 -0.53 -7.29 2.11
N HIS A 159 -1.22 -7.46 0.99
CA HIS A 159 -2.67 -7.57 0.96
C HIS A 159 -3.17 -8.88 1.56
N ILE A 160 -2.53 -10.01 1.25
CA ILE A 160 -2.93 -11.33 1.77
C ILE A 160 -2.83 -11.38 3.30
N VAL A 161 -1.73 -10.85 3.87
CA VAL A 161 -1.54 -10.81 5.32
C VAL A 161 -2.62 -9.95 6.00
N ASN A 162 -3.00 -8.84 5.37
CA ASN A 162 -4.08 -7.99 5.87
C ASN A 162 -5.45 -8.72 5.85
N TYR A 163 -5.74 -9.52 4.82
CA TYR A 163 -6.96 -10.32 4.76
C TYR A 163 -7.01 -11.43 5.84
N LYS A 164 -5.88 -12.10 6.13
CA LYS A 164 -5.84 -13.19 7.10
C LYS A 164 -6.04 -12.72 8.55
N LEU A 165 -5.48 -11.57 8.92
CA LEU A 165 -5.71 -10.93 10.23
C LEU A 165 -7.19 -10.63 10.50
N ARG A 166 -7.95 -10.36 9.44
CA ARG A 166 -9.37 -10.03 9.49
C ARG A 166 -10.27 -11.25 9.71
N ILE A 167 -9.87 -12.42 9.19
CA ILE A 167 -10.60 -13.69 9.37
C ILE A 167 -10.42 -14.20 10.81
N SER A 168 -9.21 -14.13 11.38
CA SER A 168 -8.97 -14.60 12.76
C SER A 168 -9.67 -13.77 13.84
N CYS A 169 -9.92 -12.47 13.63
CA CYS A 169 -10.69 -11.66 14.58
C CYS A 169 -12.22 -11.84 14.48
N LYS A 170 -12.72 -12.62 13.51
CA LYS A 170 -14.16 -12.90 13.36
C LYS A 170 -14.63 -14.10 14.20
N TYR A 171 -13.69 -14.84 14.80
CA TYR A 171 -13.92 -16.06 15.57
C TYR A 171 -13.45 -15.96 17.04
N LEU A 172 -13.20 -14.73 17.53
CA LEU A 172 -13.00 -14.38 18.94
C LEU A 172 -14.07 -13.35 19.32
#